data_AF-A0A8T5RG93-F1
#
_entry.id   AF-A0A8T5RG93-F1
#
_cell.length_a   1.000
_cell.length_b   1.000
_cell.length_c   1.000
_cell.angle_alpha   90.00
_cell.angle_beta   90.00
_cell.angle_gamma   90.00
#
_symmetry.space_group_name_H-M   'P 1'
#
loop_
_entity.id
_entity.type
_entity.pdbx_description
1 polymer ?
#
loop_
_entity_poly.entity_id
_entity_poly.type
_entity_poly.pdbx_seq_one_letter_code
_entity_poly.pdbx_strand_id
1 'polypeptide(L)'
;MANNENNTSKEEDIIGKAYQDQDENSLDLKQEEKFDKEENNSPSIESVFDDIFVDITTSDKAEEELIDIEETSNTNIVFESGLNEIIEDASLDVIEEDNNVDRHKVKLTRELELFHEGRIKELEEQIKEYNTKYQKLEDKIQEYQEKNQGLIEKRTELEEVVKSFEEKTNLLEESKKEFNERSEQLQGSKEEFSDRSMKLQEAREQFMNLSRQMEEKKIDLEKRENNIEKRQRTVNKEKFDFEKNKIEFEKIKLDYEMGKADLEINLQKLDTKNYEKEPKDDEYKEIIVEKEKEVRGKEEILNDLLQQLMIEGGFNSCYLIDGKGMLISEYSKTKFDTVAIGAMFSLMSTNLLRTVNSLDLLELKHFKFTSANGEFMVRNISIMNYERNFILLAYYDESNSFIPKLEQNFDRKTMKRLVKSAKKDFYSFGNGKKISWILDNLVEKVNFLKQKSQMMERDIEAIRLDALSTTSNKIKGLFEI
;
A
#
# COMPACT_ATOMS: atom_id res chain seq x y z
N MET A 1 21.01 -67.16 -26.93
CA MET A 1 19.62 -67.65 -26.74
C MET A 1 19.20 -67.22 -25.34
N ALA A 2 18.18 -66.42 -25.07
CA ALA A 2 17.28 -65.64 -25.90
C ALA A 2 16.75 -64.46 -25.04
N ASN A 3 16.47 -63.37 -25.74
CA ASN A 3 15.85 -62.11 -25.35
C ASN A 3 14.72 -62.22 -24.31
N ASN A 4 14.57 -61.18 -23.48
CA ASN A 4 13.26 -60.53 -23.38
C ASN A 4 13.40 -59.04 -23.05
N GLU A 5 12.93 -58.25 -23.99
CA GLU A 5 12.85 -56.79 -23.99
C GLU A 5 11.49 -56.32 -23.43
N ASN A 6 11.41 -55.02 -23.18
CA ASN A 6 10.23 -54.16 -23.32
C ASN A 6 9.12 -54.25 -22.26
N ASN A 7 9.07 -53.25 -21.39
CA ASN A 7 8.03 -52.21 -21.40
C ASN A 7 8.08 -51.39 -20.11
N THR A 8 8.40 -50.10 -20.22
CA THR A 8 7.88 -48.98 -19.38
C THR A 8 8.63 -47.69 -19.75
N SER A 9 8.39 -47.18 -20.95
CA SER A 9 8.69 -45.81 -21.34
C SER A 9 7.49 -45.25 -22.08
N LYS A 10 6.54 -44.67 -21.35
CA LYS A 10 5.41 -43.89 -21.89
C LYS A 10 4.64 -43.24 -20.73
N GLU A 11 5.23 -42.24 -20.06
CA GLU A 11 4.44 -41.32 -19.22
C GLU A 11 5.11 -39.96 -18.91
N GLU A 12 6.12 -39.54 -19.67
CA GLU A 12 6.80 -38.24 -19.46
C GLU A 12 6.87 -37.36 -20.73
N ASP A 13 5.80 -37.31 -21.53
CA ASP A 13 5.79 -36.51 -22.77
C ASP A 13 4.53 -35.66 -22.98
N ILE A 14 3.85 -35.23 -21.90
CA ILE A 14 2.63 -34.39 -21.98
C ILE A 14 2.80 -32.99 -21.36
N ILE A 15 3.91 -32.68 -20.69
CA ILE A 15 4.12 -31.36 -20.04
C ILE A 15 5.35 -30.64 -20.63
N GLY A 16 5.40 -30.53 -21.95
CA GLY A 16 6.56 -29.94 -22.67
C GLY A 16 6.23 -29.21 -23.98
N LYS A 17 4.97 -28.85 -24.24
CA LYS A 17 4.55 -28.12 -25.46
C LYS A 17 3.43 -27.09 -25.22
N ALA A 18 3.60 -26.23 -24.21
CA ALA A 18 2.66 -25.12 -23.96
C ALA A 18 3.32 -23.75 -23.83
N TYR A 19 4.63 -23.61 -24.08
CA TYR A 19 5.35 -22.33 -23.87
C TYR A 19 6.34 -21.98 -24.98
N GLN A 20 6.02 -22.32 -26.23
CA GLN A 20 6.71 -21.82 -27.41
C GLN A 20 5.64 -21.65 -28.49
N ASP A 21 5.07 -20.45 -28.59
CA ASP A 21 4.39 -19.86 -29.78
C ASP A 21 3.57 -18.61 -29.36
N GLN A 22 4.17 -17.65 -28.65
CA GLN A 22 3.55 -16.33 -28.42
C GLN A 22 4.51 -15.13 -28.56
N ASP A 23 5.64 -15.30 -29.24
CA ASP A 23 6.51 -14.20 -29.65
C ASP A 23 6.54 -14.11 -31.18
N GLU A 24 5.41 -13.74 -31.80
CA GLU A 24 5.37 -13.14 -33.15
C GLU A 24 3.94 -12.63 -33.43
N ASN A 25 3.55 -11.56 -32.75
CA ASN A 25 2.52 -10.65 -33.25
C ASN A 25 3.01 -9.22 -33.02
N SER A 26 3.93 -8.77 -33.89
CA SER A 26 4.16 -7.34 -34.09
C SER A 26 2.92 -6.77 -34.79
N LEU A 27 1.87 -6.51 -34.01
CA LEU A 27 0.74 -5.72 -34.45
C LEU A 27 1.21 -4.26 -34.55
N ASP A 28 1.29 -3.83 -35.79
CA ASP A 28 1.56 -2.48 -36.26
C ASP A 28 0.61 -1.48 -35.57
N LEU A 29 1.11 -0.80 -34.54
CA LEU A 29 0.45 0.31 -33.85
C LEU A 29 0.45 1.55 -34.76
N LYS A 30 -0.39 1.51 -35.80
CA LYS A 30 -0.73 2.66 -36.66
C LYS A 30 -2.23 2.74 -36.96
N GLN A 31 -3.08 2.45 -35.98
CA GLN A 31 -4.52 2.75 -36.06
C GLN A 31 -5.09 3.18 -34.69
N GLU A 32 -4.50 4.19 -34.07
CA GLU A 32 -5.15 4.97 -33.00
C GLU A 32 -5.28 6.41 -33.48
N GLU A 33 -6.18 6.65 -34.44
CA GLU A 33 -6.62 8.00 -34.81
C GLU A 33 -7.87 7.93 -35.70
N LYS A 34 -8.94 7.23 -35.26
CA LYS A 34 -10.20 7.19 -36.01
C LYS A 34 -11.41 6.65 -35.22
N PHE A 35 -11.61 7.10 -33.98
CA PHE A 35 -12.86 6.78 -33.25
C PHE A 35 -13.50 7.95 -32.48
N ASP A 36 -13.25 9.21 -32.88
CA ASP A 36 -13.88 10.39 -32.28
C ASP A 36 -14.82 11.15 -33.26
N LYS A 37 -15.58 10.47 -34.12
CA LYS A 37 -16.47 11.17 -35.09
C LYS A 37 -17.88 10.60 -35.31
N GLU A 38 -18.42 9.79 -34.39
CA GLU A 38 -19.81 9.31 -34.50
C GLU A 38 -20.69 9.55 -33.26
N GLU A 39 -20.37 10.53 -32.42
CA GLU A 39 -21.31 11.10 -31.45
C GLU A 39 -21.69 12.52 -31.88
N ASN A 40 -22.66 12.68 -32.78
CA ASN A 40 -23.33 13.97 -33.04
C ASN A 40 -24.63 13.84 -33.87
N ASN A 41 -25.33 12.72 -33.80
CA ASN A 41 -26.64 12.55 -34.46
C ASN A 41 -27.76 12.13 -33.50
N SER A 42 -27.63 12.46 -32.22
CA SER A 42 -28.78 12.60 -31.33
C SER A 42 -29.35 14.01 -31.56
N PRO A 43 -30.65 14.16 -31.91
CA PRO A 43 -31.26 15.48 -31.93
C PRO A 43 -31.06 16.11 -30.56
N SER A 44 -30.41 17.28 -30.52
CA SER A 44 -30.22 18.04 -29.30
C SER A 44 -31.57 18.13 -28.58
N ILE A 45 -31.59 17.80 -27.29
CA ILE A 45 -32.79 17.92 -26.46
C ILE A 45 -33.42 19.33 -26.62
N GLU A 46 -32.61 20.36 -26.88
CA GLU A 46 -33.05 21.72 -27.26
C GLU A 46 -33.97 21.78 -28.49
N SER A 47 -33.74 20.99 -29.55
CA SER A 47 -34.60 21.04 -30.75
C SER A 47 -35.97 20.41 -30.52
N VAL A 48 -36.08 19.45 -29.59
CA VAL A 48 -37.37 18.85 -29.21
C VAL A 48 -38.17 19.79 -28.31
N PHE A 49 -37.49 20.59 -27.48
CA PHE A 49 -38.15 21.61 -26.66
C PHE A 49 -38.58 22.84 -27.48
N ASP A 50 -37.81 23.24 -28.50
CA ASP A 50 -38.17 24.37 -29.37
C ASP A 50 -39.45 24.09 -30.17
N ASP A 51 -39.62 22.87 -30.70
CA ASP A 51 -40.84 22.49 -31.43
C ASP A 51 -42.08 22.50 -30.52
N ILE A 52 -41.95 22.08 -29.25
CA ILE A 52 -43.05 22.09 -28.27
C ILE A 52 -43.36 23.53 -27.79
N PHE A 53 -42.36 24.40 -27.66
CA PHE A 53 -42.57 25.80 -27.25
C PHE A 53 -43.22 26.64 -28.36
N VAL A 54 -42.95 26.34 -29.63
CA VAL A 54 -43.63 26.98 -30.77
C VAL A 54 -45.11 26.60 -30.83
N ASP A 55 -45.48 25.36 -30.49
CA ASP A 55 -46.88 24.94 -30.41
C ASP A 55 -47.64 25.56 -29.24
N ILE A 56 -46.97 25.86 -28.11
CA ILE A 56 -47.60 26.54 -26.96
C ILE A 56 -47.77 28.04 -27.23
N THR A 57 -46.75 28.71 -27.80
CA THR A 57 -46.80 30.17 -28.05
C THR A 57 -47.69 30.57 -29.23
N THR A 58 -48.03 29.63 -30.12
CA THR A 58 -49.04 29.86 -31.17
C THR A 58 -50.48 29.75 -30.65
N SER A 59 -50.70 29.10 -29.50
CA SER A 59 -51.99 29.07 -28.80
C SER A 59 -52.31 30.41 -28.12
N ASP A 60 -51.31 31.09 -27.54
CA ASP A 60 -51.51 32.37 -26.83
C ASP A 60 -51.91 33.52 -27.77
N LYS A 61 -51.55 33.44 -29.06
CA LYS A 61 -52.02 34.40 -30.07
C LYS A 61 -53.52 34.28 -30.39
N ALA A 62 -54.17 33.17 -30.04
CA ALA A 62 -55.61 33.02 -30.19
C ALA A 62 -56.39 33.65 -29.01
N GLU A 63 -55.75 33.93 -27.87
CA GLU A 63 -56.37 34.59 -26.73
C GLU A 63 -56.37 36.12 -26.84
N GLU A 64 -55.40 36.73 -27.56
CA GLU A 64 -55.42 38.18 -27.84
C GLU A 64 -56.55 38.60 -28.80
N GLU A 65 -57.06 37.72 -29.68
CA GLU A 65 -58.21 38.03 -30.55
C GLU A 65 -59.58 37.98 -29.83
N LEU A 66 -59.64 37.47 -28.59
CA LEU A 66 -60.89 37.39 -27.81
C LEU A 66 -61.12 38.59 -26.89
N ILE A 67 -60.10 39.43 -26.66
CA ILE A 67 -60.18 40.59 -25.75
C ILE A 67 -60.75 41.84 -26.46
N ASP A 68 -60.75 41.89 -27.79
CA ASP A 68 -61.29 43.04 -28.56
C ASP A 68 -62.83 43.03 -28.75
N ILE A 69 -63.56 42.08 -28.16
CA ILE A 69 -65.02 41.99 -28.30
C ILE A 69 -65.77 42.68 -27.14
N GLU A 70 -65.09 43.04 -26.04
CA GLU A 70 -65.73 43.65 -24.87
C GLU A 70 -66.02 45.16 -24.99
N GLU A 71 -65.48 45.87 -25.99
CA GLU A 71 -65.66 47.34 -26.11
C GLU A 71 -66.74 47.82 -27.09
N THR A 72 -67.48 46.95 -27.78
CA THR A 72 -68.45 47.38 -28.83
C THR A 72 -69.93 47.18 -28.52
N SER A 73 -70.30 46.77 -27.30
CA SER A 73 -71.72 46.55 -26.93
C SER A 73 -72.29 47.59 -25.96
N ASN A 74 -71.79 48.83 -26.01
CA ASN A 74 -72.46 49.99 -25.41
C ASN A 74 -73.41 50.65 -26.43
N THR A 75 -74.37 49.90 -26.96
CA THR A 75 -75.50 50.48 -27.70
C THR A 75 -76.52 51.01 -26.69
N ASN A 76 -76.45 52.32 -26.47
CA ASN A 76 -77.53 53.13 -25.92
C ASN A 76 -78.86 52.74 -26.56
N ILE A 77 -79.68 51.97 -25.83
CA ILE A 77 -81.10 51.87 -26.12
C ILE A 77 -81.72 53.20 -25.69
N VAL A 78 -81.79 54.12 -26.66
CA VAL A 78 -82.64 55.31 -26.58
C VAL A 78 -84.08 54.80 -26.50
N PHE A 79 -84.67 54.82 -25.32
CA PHE A 79 -86.12 54.76 -25.19
C PHE A 79 -86.68 56.05 -25.79
N GLU A 80 -87.15 56.00 -27.03
CA GLU A 80 -88.03 57.02 -27.58
C GLU A 80 -89.31 57.03 -26.74
N SER A 81 -89.39 57.97 -25.80
CA SER A 81 -90.61 58.37 -25.12
C SER A 81 -91.50 59.16 -26.09
N GLY A 82 -92.03 58.47 -27.10
CA GLY A 82 -92.99 59.01 -28.07
C GLY A 82 -94.44 58.84 -27.63
N LEU A 83 -94.79 59.28 -26.41
CA LEU A 83 -96.19 59.40 -25.95
C LEU A 83 -96.30 60.53 -24.93
N ASN A 84 -96.09 61.76 -25.38
CA ASN A 84 -96.54 62.97 -24.70
C ASN A 84 -96.60 64.11 -25.72
N GLU A 85 -97.61 64.06 -26.60
CA GLU A 85 -98.08 65.25 -27.30
C GLU A 85 -99.61 65.32 -27.16
N ILE A 86 -100.02 66.08 -26.14
CA ILE A 86 -101.10 67.06 -26.18
C ILE A 86 -102.45 66.51 -26.66
N ILE A 87 -103.20 65.99 -25.69
CA ILE A 87 -104.65 66.14 -25.63
C ILE A 87 -104.92 67.59 -25.25
N GLU A 88 -105.19 68.45 -26.23
CA GLU A 88 -105.86 69.74 -26.03
C GLU A 88 -106.28 70.30 -27.39
N ASP A 89 -107.44 69.86 -27.88
CA ASP A 89 -108.37 70.75 -28.59
C ASP A 89 -109.76 70.12 -28.63
N ALA A 90 -110.48 70.29 -27.52
CA ALA A 90 -111.90 70.09 -27.43
C ALA A 90 -112.57 71.47 -27.62
N SER A 91 -112.81 71.86 -28.86
CA SER A 91 -113.84 72.88 -29.15
C SER A 91 -115.13 72.16 -29.50
N LEU A 92 -116.04 72.22 -28.52
CA LEU A 92 -117.48 71.98 -28.65
C LEU A 92 -118.01 72.59 -29.96
N ASP A 93 -118.75 71.79 -30.72
CA ASP A 93 -120.06 72.22 -31.17
C ASP A 93 -121.07 71.08 -31.09
N VAL A 94 -122.21 71.46 -30.54
CA VAL A 94 -123.38 70.67 -30.18
C VAL A 94 -124.05 70.13 -31.44
N ILE A 95 -124.60 68.91 -31.37
CA ILE A 95 -125.95 68.49 -31.80
C ILE A 95 -125.92 66.98 -32.14
N GLU A 96 -126.66 66.22 -31.33
CA GLU A 96 -127.28 64.92 -31.61
C GLU A 96 -126.38 63.71 -31.98
N GLU A 97 -126.19 62.80 -31.00
CA GLU A 97 -126.43 61.35 -31.10
C GLU A 97 -125.64 60.58 -30.01
N ASP A 98 -126.21 60.50 -28.80
CA ASP A 98 -125.70 59.78 -27.61
C ASP A 98 -125.50 58.25 -27.79
N ASN A 99 -125.67 57.69 -28.99
CA ASN A 99 -125.43 56.27 -29.30
C ASN A 99 -124.17 56.01 -30.15
N ASN A 100 -123.41 57.06 -30.50
CA ASN A 100 -122.23 56.97 -31.38
C ASN A 100 -120.90 57.15 -30.63
N VAL A 101 -120.87 57.94 -29.55
CA VAL A 101 -119.68 58.16 -28.70
C VAL A 101 -119.27 56.89 -27.95
N ASP A 102 -120.23 56.14 -27.40
CA ASP A 102 -119.96 54.86 -26.73
C ASP A 102 -119.40 53.81 -27.70
N ARG A 103 -119.89 53.80 -28.95
CA ARG A 103 -119.35 52.93 -30.01
C ARG A 103 -117.90 53.29 -30.35
N HIS A 104 -117.58 54.58 -30.41
CA HIS A 104 -116.23 55.04 -30.71
C HIS A 104 -115.25 54.79 -29.54
N LYS A 105 -115.71 54.93 -28.29
CA LYS A 105 -114.93 54.60 -27.10
C LYS A 105 -114.64 53.11 -27.00
N VAL A 106 -115.64 52.25 -27.22
CA VAL A 106 -115.48 50.79 -27.27
C VAL A 106 -114.52 50.38 -28.40
N LYS A 107 -114.58 51.05 -29.56
CA LYS A 107 -113.65 50.81 -30.67
C LYS A 107 -112.21 51.18 -30.30
N LEU A 108 -111.99 52.36 -29.69
CA LEU A 108 -110.66 52.78 -29.22
C LEU A 108 -110.11 51.83 -28.16
N THR A 109 -110.94 51.42 -27.18
CA THR A 109 -110.51 50.47 -26.14
C THR A 109 -110.08 49.14 -26.75
N ARG A 110 -110.82 48.63 -27.74
CA ARG A 110 -110.47 47.39 -28.45
C ARG A 110 -109.19 47.52 -29.27
N GLU A 111 -108.98 48.65 -29.93
CA GLU A 111 -107.73 48.92 -30.67
C GLU A 111 -106.53 49.03 -29.72
N LEU A 112 -106.71 49.66 -28.56
CA LEU A 112 -105.68 49.75 -27.51
C LEU A 112 -105.35 48.38 -26.91
N GLU A 113 -106.36 47.56 -26.63
CA GLU A 113 -106.20 46.17 -26.15
C GLU A 113 -105.45 45.32 -27.17
N LEU A 114 -105.81 45.40 -28.45
CA LEU A 114 -105.11 44.68 -29.53
C LEU A 114 -103.67 45.15 -29.69
N PHE A 115 -103.40 46.46 -29.57
CA PHE A 115 -102.05 47.01 -29.60
C PHE A 115 -101.20 46.50 -28.41
N HIS A 116 -101.75 46.54 -27.20
CA HIS A 116 -101.07 46.03 -26.02
C HIS A 116 -100.85 44.50 -26.10
N GLU A 117 -101.83 43.75 -26.59
CA GLU A 117 -101.69 42.30 -26.80
C GLU A 117 -100.60 41.98 -27.84
N GLY A 118 -100.51 42.77 -28.92
CA GLY A 118 -99.45 42.67 -29.92
C GLY A 118 -98.07 42.94 -29.32
N ARG A 119 -97.94 44.02 -28.53
CA ARG A 119 -96.67 44.39 -27.89
C ARG A 119 -96.25 43.39 -26.80
N ILE A 120 -97.21 42.80 -26.07
CA ILE A 120 -96.93 41.72 -25.11
C ILE A 120 -96.39 40.49 -25.84
N LYS A 121 -97.02 40.07 -26.96
CA LYS A 121 -96.54 38.93 -27.75
C LYS A 121 -95.14 39.16 -28.31
N GLU A 122 -94.85 40.35 -28.82
CA GLU A 122 -93.51 40.71 -29.31
C GLU A 122 -92.46 40.64 -28.19
N LEU A 123 -92.77 41.20 -27.00
CA LEU A 123 -91.88 41.12 -25.84
C LEU A 123 -91.70 39.69 -25.34
N GLU A 124 -92.75 38.86 -25.33
CA GLU A 124 -92.67 37.44 -24.99
C GLU A 124 -91.78 36.66 -25.95
N GLU A 125 -91.83 36.99 -27.25
CA GLU A 125 -90.99 36.38 -28.27
C GLU A 125 -89.53 36.81 -28.14
N GLN A 126 -89.27 38.10 -27.86
CA GLN A 126 -87.93 38.59 -27.54
C GLN A 126 -87.36 37.91 -26.29
N ILE A 127 -88.15 37.77 -25.22
CA ILE A 127 -87.74 37.07 -23.99
C ILE A 127 -87.39 35.61 -24.31
N LYS A 128 -88.18 34.91 -25.13
CA LYS A 128 -87.86 33.54 -25.56
C LYS A 128 -86.58 33.46 -26.37
N GLU A 129 -86.35 34.41 -27.28
CA GLU A 129 -85.11 34.48 -28.06
C GLU A 129 -83.89 34.73 -27.15
N TYR A 130 -83.97 35.69 -26.23
CA TYR A 130 -82.93 35.97 -25.26
C TYR A 130 -82.65 34.79 -24.34
N ASN A 131 -83.67 34.10 -23.83
CA ASN A 131 -83.49 32.90 -23.02
C ASN A 131 -82.81 31.78 -23.82
N THR A 132 -83.13 31.62 -25.10
CA THR A 132 -82.47 30.65 -25.98
C THR A 132 -81.00 31.00 -26.20
N LYS A 133 -80.68 32.29 -26.38
CA LYS A 133 -79.29 32.76 -26.49
C LYS A 133 -78.52 32.56 -25.18
N TYR A 134 -79.15 32.84 -24.04
CA TYR A 134 -78.57 32.65 -22.72
C TYR A 134 -78.24 31.17 -22.47
N GLN A 135 -79.16 30.26 -22.77
CA GLN A 135 -78.92 28.81 -22.61
C GLN A 135 -77.74 28.34 -23.48
N LYS A 136 -77.66 28.78 -24.74
CA LYS A 136 -76.53 28.45 -25.63
C LYS A 136 -75.20 28.99 -25.12
N LEU A 137 -75.21 30.15 -24.45
CA LEU A 137 -74.01 30.72 -23.86
C LEU A 137 -73.59 29.94 -22.61
N GLU A 138 -74.55 29.55 -21.78
CA GLU A 138 -74.32 28.72 -20.59
C GLU A 138 -73.75 27.34 -20.96
N ASP A 139 -74.29 26.70 -22.00
CA ASP A 139 -73.77 25.43 -22.52
C ASP A 139 -72.31 25.57 -23.01
N LYS A 140 -71.98 26.69 -23.69
CA LYS A 140 -70.60 26.98 -24.12
C LYS A 140 -69.67 27.22 -22.94
N ILE A 141 -70.11 27.97 -21.93
CA ILE A 141 -69.32 28.21 -20.72
C ILE A 141 -68.99 26.88 -20.04
N GLN A 142 -69.97 25.97 -19.95
CA GLN A 142 -69.77 24.64 -19.40
C GLN A 142 -68.75 23.83 -20.23
N GLU A 143 -68.87 23.84 -21.57
CA GLU A 143 -67.90 23.18 -22.47
C GLU A 143 -66.47 23.72 -22.28
N TYR A 144 -66.30 25.03 -22.17
CA TYR A 144 -65.00 25.65 -21.91
C TYR A 144 -64.44 25.30 -20.53
N GLN A 145 -65.29 25.21 -19.50
CA GLN A 145 -64.86 24.79 -18.16
C GLN A 145 -64.35 23.36 -18.16
N GLU A 146 -65.06 22.43 -18.83
CA GLU A 146 -64.63 21.04 -18.97
C GLU A 146 -63.31 20.92 -19.76
N LYS A 147 -63.18 21.68 -20.85
CA LYS A 147 -61.93 21.73 -21.62
C LYS A 147 -60.76 22.26 -20.79
N ASN A 148 -60.97 23.33 -20.02
CA ASN A 148 -59.94 23.90 -19.14
C ASN A 148 -59.55 22.92 -18.04
N GLN A 149 -60.51 22.20 -17.46
CA GLN A 149 -60.23 21.16 -16.47
C GLN A 149 -59.36 20.05 -17.07
N GLY A 150 -59.68 19.58 -18.28
CA GLY A 150 -58.85 18.59 -18.99
C GLY A 150 -57.45 19.08 -19.34
N LEU A 151 -57.26 20.39 -19.57
CA LEU A 151 -55.93 20.99 -19.76
C LEU A 151 -55.13 21.04 -18.46
N ILE A 152 -55.78 21.37 -17.34
CA ILE A 152 -55.14 21.39 -16.01
C ILE A 152 -54.66 19.98 -15.66
N GLU A 153 -55.47 18.95 -15.89
CA GLU A 153 -55.10 17.55 -15.63
C GLU A 153 -53.88 17.13 -16.46
N LYS A 154 -53.88 17.41 -17.77
CA LYS A 154 -52.71 17.13 -18.64
C LYS A 154 -51.46 17.86 -18.20
N ARG A 155 -51.60 19.11 -17.73
CA ARG A 155 -50.47 19.88 -17.21
C ARG A 155 -49.90 19.21 -15.96
N THR A 156 -50.75 18.77 -15.04
CA THR A 156 -50.29 18.06 -13.83
C THR A 156 -49.57 16.75 -14.16
N GLU A 157 -50.07 15.97 -15.12
CA GLU A 157 -49.40 14.75 -15.59
C GLU A 157 -48.02 15.06 -16.20
N LEU A 158 -47.92 16.12 -17.02
CA LEU A 158 -46.64 16.55 -17.59
C LEU A 158 -45.66 17.01 -16.50
N GLU A 159 -46.12 17.74 -15.48
CA GLU A 159 -45.28 18.14 -14.35
C GLU A 159 -44.71 16.93 -13.59
N GLU A 160 -45.50 15.87 -13.39
CA GLU A 160 -45.02 14.61 -12.80
C GLU A 160 -43.97 13.91 -13.69
N VAL A 161 -44.21 13.88 -15.00
CA VAL A 161 -43.27 13.30 -15.97
C VAL A 161 -41.95 14.06 -15.96
N VAL A 162 -41.97 15.40 -16.00
CA VAL A 162 -40.78 16.25 -15.93
C VAL A 162 -39.99 15.97 -14.65
N LYS A 163 -40.67 15.91 -13.50
CA LYS A 163 -40.02 15.58 -12.23
C LYS A 163 -39.34 14.21 -12.26
N SER A 164 -39.99 13.21 -12.86
CA SER A 164 -39.38 11.87 -13.01
C SER A 164 -38.15 11.86 -13.93
N PHE A 165 -38.11 12.76 -14.94
CA PHE A 165 -36.95 12.92 -15.81
C PHE A 165 -35.80 13.63 -15.10
N GLU A 166 -36.09 14.65 -14.29
CA GLU A 166 -35.09 15.32 -13.45
C GLU A 166 -34.43 14.33 -12.48
N GLU A 167 -35.23 13.51 -11.79
CA GLU A 167 -34.72 12.46 -10.90
C GLU A 167 -33.81 11.46 -11.62
N LYS A 168 -34.20 10.99 -12.82
CA LYS A 168 -33.37 10.09 -13.64
C LYS A 168 -32.07 10.76 -14.12
N THR A 169 -32.14 12.06 -14.42
CA THR A 169 -30.97 12.83 -14.88
C THR A 169 -29.96 12.99 -13.75
N ASN A 170 -30.42 13.30 -12.54
CA ASN A 170 -29.57 13.37 -11.35
C ASN A 170 -28.90 12.02 -11.06
N LEU A 171 -29.65 10.91 -11.12
CA LEU A 171 -29.09 9.57 -10.94
C LEU A 171 -28.04 9.22 -12.01
N LEU A 172 -28.25 9.63 -13.25
CA LEU A 172 -27.28 9.42 -14.33
C LEU A 172 -26.01 10.23 -14.09
N GLU A 173 -26.12 11.46 -13.60
CA GLU A 173 -24.98 12.32 -13.28
C GLU A 173 -24.16 11.78 -12.10
N GLU A 174 -24.83 11.28 -11.05
CA GLU A 174 -24.18 10.55 -9.95
C GLU A 174 -23.45 9.30 -10.45
N SER A 175 -24.10 8.50 -11.30
CA SER A 175 -23.49 7.30 -11.88
C SER A 175 -22.28 7.62 -12.75
N LYS A 176 -22.33 8.70 -13.54
CA LYS A 176 -21.19 9.18 -14.35
C LYS A 176 -20.03 9.61 -13.46
N LYS A 177 -20.30 10.27 -12.34
CA LYS A 177 -19.27 10.66 -11.37
C LYS A 177 -18.60 9.43 -10.76
N GLU A 178 -19.37 8.45 -10.29
CA GLU A 178 -18.83 7.19 -9.75
C GLU A 178 -17.99 6.44 -10.78
N PHE A 179 -18.42 6.41 -12.04
CA PHE A 179 -17.68 5.79 -13.13
C PHE A 179 -16.31 6.46 -13.33
N ASN A 180 -16.27 7.80 -13.34
CA ASN A 180 -15.03 8.55 -13.48
C ASN A 180 -14.07 8.30 -12.30
N GLU A 181 -14.57 8.30 -11.07
CA GLU A 181 -13.77 7.99 -9.88
C GLU A 181 -13.16 6.58 -9.95
N ARG A 182 -13.92 5.58 -10.42
CA ARG A 182 -13.40 4.22 -10.63
C ARG A 182 -12.36 4.16 -11.74
N SER A 183 -12.56 4.92 -12.82
CA SER A 183 -11.61 5.01 -13.93
C SER A 183 -10.26 5.57 -13.47
N GLU A 184 -10.28 6.65 -12.68
CA GLU A 184 -9.07 7.24 -12.09
C GLU A 184 -8.35 6.26 -11.14
N GLN A 185 -9.10 5.55 -10.30
CA GLN A 185 -8.53 4.51 -9.42
C GLN A 185 -7.86 3.37 -10.21
N LEU A 186 -8.47 2.96 -11.33
CA LEU A 186 -7.91 1.93 -12.19
C LEU A 186 -6.62 2.42 -12.87
N GLN A 187 -6.58 3.68 -13.29
CA GLN A 187 -5.38 4.29 -13.85
C GLN A 187 -4.24 4.37 -12.83
N GLY A 188 -4.53 4.81 -11.60
CA GLY A 188 -3.54 4.80 -10.52
C GLY A 188 -3.03 3.39 -10.19
N SER A 189 -3.92 2.39 -10.21
CA SER A 189 -3.52 0.98 -10.03
C SER A 189 -2.60 0.49 -11.15
N LYS A 190 -2.86 0.87 -12.41
CA LYS A 190 -2.02 0.52 -13.57
C LYS A 190 -0.62 1.10 -13.43
N GLU A 191 -0.50 2.35 -12.99
CA GLU A 191 0.79 3.00 -12.73
C GLU A 191 1.56 2.28 -11.61
N GLU A 192 0.89 1.93 -10.51
CA GLU A 192 1.51 1.17 -9.42
C GLU A 192 2.02 -0.21 -9.88
N PHE A 193 1.25 -0.91 -10.71
CA PHE A 193 1.69 -2.18 -11.30
C PHE A 193 2.91 -2.01 -12.21
N SER A 194 2.97 -0.92 -13.00
CA SER A 194 4.12 -0.59 -13.83
C SER A 194 5.38 -0.37 -12.98
N ASP A 195 5.27 0.42 -11.91
CA ASP A 195 6.37 0.69 -10.98
C ASP A 195 6.87 -0.57 -10.28
N ARG A 196 5.96 -1.43 -9.83
CA ARG A 196 6.31 -2.73 -9.23
C ARG A 196 7.01 -3.64 -10.25
N SER A 197 6.56 -3.63 -11.51
CA SER A 197 7.19 -4.40 -12.58
C SER A 197 8.63 -3.94 -12.85
N MET A 198 8.87 -2.62 -12.94
CA MET A 198 10.22 -2.08 -13.10
C MET A 198 11.14 -2.44 -11.93
N LYS A 199 10.67 -2.29 -10.68
CA LYS A 199 11.45 -2.68 -9.49
C LYS A 199 11.78 -4.17 -9.48
N LEU A 200 10.86 -5.03 -9.93
CA LEU A 200 11.09 -6.46 -10.03
C LEU A 200 12.14 -6.78 -11.11
N GLN A 201 12.12 -6.07 -12.24
CA GLN A 201 13.13 -6.20 -13.29
C GLN A 201 14.51 -5.78 -12.78
N GLU A 202 14.63 -4.65 -12.09
CA GLU A 202 15.88 -4.21 -11.47
C GLU A 202 16.42 -5.24 -10.46
N ALA A 203 15.55 -5.77 -9.59
CA ALA A 203 15.93 -6.80 -8.62
C ALA A 203 16.43 -8.07 -9.32
N ARG A 204 15.80 -8.48 -10.43
CA ARG A 204 16.24 -9.61 -11.24
C ARG A 204 17.63 -9.38 -11.83
N GLU A 205 17.90 -8.20 -12.37
CA GLU A 205 19.21 -7.85 -12.93
C GLU A 205 20.30 -7.85 -11.85
N GLN A 206 20.01 -7.29 -10.67
CA GLN A 206 20.90 -7.33 -9.52
C GLN A 206 21.22 -8.78 -9.09
N PHE A 207 20.20 -9.65 -9.06
CA PHE A 207 20.38 -11.06 -8.73
C PHE A 207 21.27 -11.78 -9.75
N MET A 208 21.05 -11.54 -11.04
CA MET A 208 21.88 -12.13 -12.10
C MET A 208 23.33 -11.67 -12.01
N ASN A 209 23.57 -10.39 -11.71
CA ASN A 209 24.92 -9.86 -11.52
C ASN A 209 25.61 -10.47 -10.29
N LEU A 210 24.88 -10.61 -9.18
CA LEU A 210 25.40 -11.27 -7.96
C LEU A 210 25.74 -12.74 -8.24
N SER A 211 24.87 -13.46 -8.95
CA SER A 211 25.11 -14.85 -9.34
C SER A 211 26.37 -14.98 -10.19
N ARG A 212 26.60 -14.07 -11.14
CA ARG A 212 27.83 -14.05 -11.95
C ARG A 212 29.07 -13.82 -11.09
N GLN A 213 29.03 -12.84 -10.17
CA GLN A 213 30.14 -12.57 -9.25
C GLN A 213 30.45 -13.77 -8.34
N MET A 214 29.43 -14.52 -7.92
CA MET A 214 29.60 -15.72 -7.12
C MET A 214 30.28 -16.83 -7.91
N GLU A 215 29.93 -17.03 -9.17
CA GLU A 215 30.59 -18.01 -10.04
C GLU A 215 32.05 -17.62 -10.31
N GLU A 216 32.34 -16.33 -10.56
CA GLU A 216 33.71 -15.83 -10.70
C GLU A 216 34.55 -16.10 -9.43
N LYS A 217 33.99 -15.81 -8.25
CA LYS A 217 34.66 -16.11 -6.96
C LYS A 217 34.89 -17.60 -6.75
N LYS A 218 33.95 -18.45 -7.16
CA LYS A 218 34.08 -19.91 -7.07
C LYS A 218 35.24 -20.42 -7.93
N ILE A 219 35.34 -19.96 -9.17
CA ILE A 219 36.46 -20.27 -10.06
C ILE A 219 37.80 -19.83 -9.44
N ASP A 220 37.85 -18.64 -8.84
CA ASP A 220 39.06 -18.14 -8.19
C ASP A 220 39.45 -18.94 -6.95
N LEU A 221 38.47 -19.41 -6.16
CA LEU A 221 38.71 -20.31 -5.03
C LEU A 221 39.27 -21.65 -5.50
N GLU A 222 38.72 -22.23 -6.56
CA GLU A 222 39.20 -23.49 -7.14
C GLU A 222 40.65 -23.36 -7.66
N LYS A 223 41.01 -22.23 -8.28
CA LYS A 223 42.41 -21.94 -8.65
C LYS A 223 43.33 -21.86 -7.43
N ARG A 224 42.88 -21.22 -6.35
CA ARG A 224 43.66 -21.12 -5.10
C ARG A 224 43.85 -22.49 -4.45
N GLU A 225 42.81 -23.31 -4.40
CA GLU A 225 42.86 -24.67 -3.87
C GLU A 225 43.88 -25.52 -4.63
N ASN A 226 43.82 -25.53 -5.96
CA ASN A 226 44.80 -26.19 -6.82
C ASN A 226 46.24 -25.72 -6.56
N ASN A 227 46.45 -24.42 -6.33
CA ASN A 227 47.76 -23.87 -6.01
C ASN A 227 48.26 -24.29 -4.62
N ILE A 228 47.38 -24.34 -3.62
CA ILE A 228 47.70 -24.84 -2.28
C ILE A 228 48.09 -26.32 -2.36
N GLU A 229 47.34 -27.13 -3.11
CA GLU A 229 47.64 -28.55 -3.28
C GLU A 229 49.02 -28.77 -3.92
N LYS A 230 49.36 -27.99 -4.96
CA LYS A 230 50.70 -28.01 -5.56
C LYS A 230 51.80 -27.67 -4.54
N ARG A 231 51.61 -26.63 -3.74
CA ARG A 231 52.58 -26.25 -2.68
C ARG A 231 52.72 -27.34 -1.62
N GLN A 232 51.62 -27.95 -1.20
CA GLN A 232 51.61 -29.07 -0.25
C GLN A 232 52.47 -30.23 -0.76
N ARG A 233 52.32 -30.58 -2.05
CA ARG A 233 53.13 -31.63 -2.69
C ARG A 233 54.62 -31.27 -2.72
N THR A 234 54.98 -30.02 -3.00
CA THR A 234 56.38 -29.55 -2.96
C THR A 234 56.98 -29.63 -1.55
N VAL A 235 56.27 -29.12 -0.53
CA VAL A 235 56.72 -29.19 0.87
C VAL A 235 56.91 -30.63 1.32
N ASN A 236 56.01 -31.55 0.93
CA ASN A 236 56.15 -32.95 1.25
C ASN A 236 57.39 -33.59 0.60
N LYS A 237 57.75 -33.20 -0.62
CA LYS A 237 59.00 -33.64 -1.27
C LYS A 237 60.22 -33.11 -0.54
N GLU A 238 60.26 -31.81 -0.24
CA GLU A 238 61.36 -31.20 0.50
C GLU A 238 61.55 -31.82 1.89
N LYS A 239 60.44 -32.16 2.58
CA LYS A 239 60.49 -32.87 3.86
C LYS A 239 61.10 -34.26 3.72
N PHE A 240 60.77 -34.98 2.66
CA PHE A 240 61.35 -36.30 2.37
C PHE A 240 62.85 -36.19 2.06
N ASP A 241 63.25 -35.22 1.24
CA ASP A 241 64.67 -34.97 0.91
C ASP A 241 65.46 -34.56 2.15
N PHE A 242 64.88 -33.74 3.03
CA PHE A 242 65.48 -33.37 4.31
C PHE A 242 65.69 -34.59 5.21
N GLU A 243 64.70 -35.48 5.33
CA GLU A 243 64.82 -36.70 6.12
C GLU A 243 65.93 -37.63 5.56
N LYS A 244 66.03 -37.73 4.24
CA LYS A 244 67.11 -38.48 3.59
C LYS A 244 68.48 -37.90 3.93
N ASN A 245 68.64 -36.58 3.81
CA ASN A 245 69.89 -35.89 4.12
C ASN A 245 70.26 -36.02 5.61
N LYS A 246 69.26 -36.01 6.50
CA LYS A 246 69.46 -36.23 7.94
C LYS A 246 70.02 -37.62 8.23
N ILE A 247 69.47 -38.67 7.61
CA ILE A 247 69.99 -40.05 7.72
C ILE A 247 71.43 -40.15 7.20
N GLU A 248 71.72 -39.51 6.06
CA GLU A 248 73.07 -39.48 5.49
C GLU A 248 74.08 -38.76 6.40
N PHE A 249 73.66 -37.65 7.02
CA PHE A 249 74.47 -36.95 8.02
C PHE A 249 74.73 -37.79 9.27
N GLU A 250 73.71 -38.48 9.80
CA GLU A 250 73.86 -39.40 10.94
C GLU A 250 74.85 -40.52 10.62
N LYS A 251 74.85 -41.04 9.39
CA LYS A 251 75.82 -42.04 8.93
C LYS A 251 77.25 -41.50 8.90
N ILE A 252 77.46 -40.32 8.30
CA ILE A 252 78.78 -39.65 8.25
C ILE A 252 79.29 -39.38 9.67
N LYS A 253 78.41 -38.94 10.57
CA LYS A 253 78.75 -38.70 11.97
C LYS A 253 79.22 -39.98 12.65
N LEU A 254 78.54 -41.10 12.43
CA LEU A 254 78.91 -42.40 12.99
C LEU A 254 80.25 -42.90 12.43
N ASP A 255 80.48 -42.75 11.12
CA ASP A 255 81.77 -43.06 10.48
C ASP A 255 82.91 -42.21 11.07
N TYR A 256 82.66 -40.92 11.35
CA TYR A 256 83.62 -40.03 12.01
C TYR A 256 83.91 -40.46 13.46
N GLU A 257 82.89 -40.79 14.24
CA GLU A 257 83.06 -41.27 15.63
C GLU A 257 83.86 -42.57 15.68
N MET A 258 83.61 -43.50 14.75
CA MET A 258 84.42 -44.70 14.58
C MET A 258 85.88 -44.38 14.24
N GLY A 259 86.12 -43.52 13.25
CA GLY A 259 87.48 -43.10 12.88
C GLY A 259 88.22 -42.36 14.00
N LYS A 260 87.50 -41.58 14.81
CA LYS A 260 88.04 -40.93 16.02
C LYS A 260 88.44 -41.98 17.06
N ALA A 261 87.61 -42.99 17.32
CA ALA A 261 87.93 -44.07 18.25
C ALA A 261 89.16 -44.87 17.77
N ASP A 262 89.27 -45.15 16.48
CA ASP A 262 90.45 -45.81 15.89
C ASP A 262 91.73 -44.96 16.07
N LEU A 263 91.63 -43.64 15.85
CA LEU A 263 92.72 -42.70 16.11
C LEU A 263 93.09 -42.65 17.59
N GLU A 264 92.12 -42.65 18.50
CA GLU A 264 92.35 -42.63 19.95
C GLU A 264 93.03 -43.92 20.44
N ILE A 265 92.65 -45.08 19.90
CA ILE A 265 93.33 -46.36 20.12
C ILE A 265 94.77 -46.32 19.59
N ASN A 266 95.00 -45.66 18.45
CA ASN A 266 96.36 -45.51 17.88
C ASN A 266 97.20 -44.46 18.62
N LEU A 267 96.59 -43.41 19.17
CA LEU A 267 97.22 -42.43 20.06
C LEU A 267 97.61 -43.05 21.41
N GLN A 268 96.80 -43.96 21.96
CA GLN A 268 97.18 -44.74 23.15
C GLN A 268 98.38 -45.68 22.91
N LYS A 269 98.69 -46.02 21.65
CA LYS A 269 99.90 -46.76 21.25
C LYS A 269 101.12 -45.86 21.02
N LEU A 270 100.93 -44.55 20.90
CA LEU A 270 101.96 -43.54 20.63
C LEU A 270 102.12 -42.61 21.85
N ASP A 271 102.81 -43.18 22.84
CA ASP A 271 103.70 -42.53 23.79
C ASP A 271 103.13 -41.75 24.99
N THR A 272 103.56 -42.23 26.15
CA THR A 272 103.90 -41.45 27.35
C THR A 272 104.56 -40.10 27.01
N LYS A 273 103.82 -38.99 27.16
CA LYS A 273 104.24 -37.77 27.89
C LYS A 273 103.22 -36.64 27.74
N ASN A 274 102.76 -36.16 28.90
CA ASN A 274 102.39 -34.80 29.26
C ASN A 274 101.98 -33.84 28.14
N TYR A 275 100.74 -33.36 28.17
CA TYR A 275 100.47 -31.92 28.29
C TYR A 275 99.00 -31.70 28.69
N GLU A 276 98.81 -31.17 29.89
CA GLU A 276 97.56 -30.56 30.38
C GLU A 276 97.24 -29.32 29.53
N LYS A 277 96.00 -29.22 29.03
CA LYS A 277 95.32 -27.93 28.88
C LYS A 277 93.82 -28.09 28.74
N GLU A 278 93.13 -27.61 29.76
CA GLU A 278 91.68 -27.44 29.88
C GLU A 278 91.09 -26.61 28.72
N PRO A 279 89.93 -26.99 28.16
CA PRO A 279 89.05 -26.07 27.47
C PRO A 279 88.02 -25.49 28.45
N LYS A 280 87.88 -24.17 28.41
CA LYS A 280 86.87 -23.41 29.15
C LYS A 280 85.50 -23.64 28.54
N ASP A 281 84.65 -24.36 29.25
CA ASP A 281 83.20 -24.28 29.10
C ASP A 281 82.69 -23.10 29.91
N ASP A 282 82.16 -22.08 29.23
CA ASP A 282 81.23 -21.11 29.82
C ASP A 282 80.19 -20.77 28.74
N GLU A 283 79.21 -21.68 28.66
CA GLU A 283 77.79 -21.48 28.43
C GLU A 283 77.35 -20.12 27.83
N TYR A 284 76.89 -20.19 26.58
CA TYR A 284 76.01 -19.21 25.96
C TYR A 284 74.71 -19.10 26.78
N LYS A 285 74.61 -18.05 27.59
CA LYS A 285 73.39 -17.63 28.27
C LYS A 285 72.27 -17.38 27.26
N GLU A 286 71.28 -18.26 27.34
CA GLU A 286 69.85 -18.06 27.12
C GLU A 286 69.44 -16.62 26.74
N ILE A 287 69.18 -16.42 25.46
CA ILE A 287 68.11 -15.52 25.01
C ILE A 287 66.86 -16.39 24.96
N ILE A 288 65.93 -16.21 25.90
CA ILE A 288 64.46 -16.27 25.77
C ILE A 288 63.91 -15.93 27.17
N VAL A 289 63.72 -14.64 27.44
CA VAL A 289 62.75 -14.18 28.44
C VAL A 289 61.84 -13.22 27.71
N GLU A 290 60.72 -13.74 27.20
CA GLU A 290 59.49 -13.00 26.93
C GLU A 290 58.51 -13.98 26.29
N LYS A 291 57.81 -14.80 27.09
CA LYS A 291 56.58 -15.47 26.60
C LYS A 291 55.73 -16.13 27.68
N GLU A 292 55.48 -15.45 28.78
CA GLU A 292 54.29 -15.73 29.60
C GLU A 292 53.59 -14.42 29.94
N LYS A 293 53.13 -13.72 28.91
CA LYS A 293 51.83 -13.07 29.04
C LYS A 293 50.83 -14.18 28.80
N GLU A 294 50.28 -14.72 29.89
CA GLU A 294 49.00 -15.41 29.87
C GLU A 294 48.13 -14.72 28.83
N VAL A 295 47.76 -15.46 27.79
CA VAL A 295 46.83 -14.97 26.78
C VAL A 295 45.49 -14.95 27.49
N ARG A 296 45.26 -13.89 28.29
CA ARG A 296 43.97 -13.56 28.86
C ARG A 296 42.96 -13.70 27.71
N GLY A 297 41.94 -14.51 27.93
CA GLY A 297 40.99 -14.89 26.89
C GLY A 297 40.44 -13.62 26.24
N LYS A 298 40.31 -13.61 24.91
CA LYS A 298 39.82 -12.42 24.19
C LYS A 298 38.42 -12.00 24.67
N GLU A 299 37.62 -12.98 25.10
CA GLU A 299 36.33 -12.79 25.75
C GLU A 299 36.46 -12.09 27.11
N GLU A 300 37.45 -12.46 27.92
CA GLU A 300 37.73 -11.80 29.21
C GLU A 300 38.11 -10.34 29.01
N ILE A 301 38.91 -10.02 27.98
CA ILE A 301 39.25 -8.63 27.64
C ILE A 301 38.01 -7.83 27.25
N LEU A 302 37.06 -8.44 26.52
CA LEU A 302 35.83 -7.79 26.12
C LEU A 302 34.88 -7.58 27.32
N ASN A 303 34.77 -8.59 28.17
CA ASN A 303 33.99 -8.52 29.42
C ASN A 303 34.57 -7.47 30.38
N ASP A 304 35.89 -7.41 30.55
CA ASP A 304 36.59 -6.39 31.33
C ASP A 304 36.26 -4.97 30.81
N LEU A 305 36.22 -4.80 29.48
CA LEU A 305 35.88 -3.53 28.85
C LEU A 305 34.40 -3.15 29.05
N LEU A 306 33.47 -4.11 28.92
CA LEU A 306 32.05 -3.86 29.20
C LEU A 306 31.81 -3.56 30.68
N GLN A 307 32.48 -4.26 31.58
CA GLN A 307 32.44 -4.01 33.02
C GLN A 307 32.99 -2.62 33.35
N GLN A 308 34.13 -2.24 32.75
CA GLN A 308 34.69 -0.90 32.88
C GLN A 308 33.72 0.17 32.38
N LEU A 309 33.07 -0.06 31.23
CA LEU A 309 32.04 0.83 30.71
C LEU A 309 30.85 0.97 31.66
N MET A 310 30.39 -0.10 32.30
CA MET A 310 29.33 0.01 33.30
C MET A 310 29.76 0.82 34.53
N ILE A 311 30.97 0.58 35.05
CA ILE A 311 31.46 1.25 36.26
C ILE A 311 31.72 2.74 35.97
N GLU A 312 32.42 3.05 34.89
CA GLU A 312 32.78 4.44 34.53
C GLU A 312 31.60 5.21 33.93
N GLY A 313 30.75 4.54 33.15
CA GLY A 313 29.61 5.14 32.47
C GLY A 313 28.32 5.17 33.30
N GLY A 314 28.29 4.53 34.47
CA GLY A 314 27.11 4.47 35.33
C GLY A 314 25.97 3.62 34.74
N PHE A 315 26.25 2.70 33.83
CA PHE A 315 25.23 1.85 33.21
C PHE A 315 24.84 0.68 34.11
N ASN A 316 23.55 0.34 34.08
CA ASN A 316 23.01 -0.85 34.72
C ASN A 316 23.32 -2.11 33.91
N SER A 317 23.33 -1.99 32.58
CA SER A 317 23.63 -3.10 31.67
C SER A 317 24.34 -2.62 30.39
N CYS A 318 25.26 -3.42 29.88
CA CYS A 318 25.93 -3.23 28.61
C CYS A 318 25.93 -4.53 27.79
N TYR A 319 25.62 -4.42 26.51
CA TYR A 319 25.53 -5.52 25.56
C TYR A 319 26.34 -5.17 24.32
N LEU A 320 27.11 -6.13 23.82
CA LEU A 320 27.71 -6.05 22.50
C LEU A 320 27.02 -7.04 21.57
N ILE A 321 26.37 -6.50 20.54
CA ILE A 321 25.53 -7.26 19.61
C ILE A 321 26.15 -7.14 18.21
N ASP A 322 26.14 -8.20 17.42
CA ASP A 322 26.50 -8.11 16.01
C ASP A 322 25.33 -7.56 15.16
N GLY A 323 25.62 -7.15 13.92
CA GLY A 323 24.60 -6.60 13.01
C GLY A 323 23.55 -7.62 12.54
N LYS A 324 23.64 -8.89 12.97
CA LYS A 324 22.63 -9.94 12.75
C LYS A 324 21.78 -10.20 13.98
N GLY A 325 22.03 -9.48 15.09
CA GLY A 325 21.28 -9.63 16.34
C GLY A 325 21.83 -10.68 17.29
N MET A 326 23.03 -11.18 17.03
CA MET A 326 23.70 -12.10 17.95
C MET A 326 24.40 -11.35 19.07
N LEU A 327 24.09 -11.74 20.31
CA LEU A 327 24.82 -11.28 21.48
C LEU A 327 26.23 -11.90 21.52
N ILE A 328 27.25 -11.04 21.51
CA ILE A 328 28.67 -11.41 21.57
C ILE A 328 29.15 -11.46 23.01
N SER A 329 28.78 -10.44 23.79
CA SER A 329 29.18 -10.30 25.18
C SER A 329 28.16 -9.43 25.90
N GLU A 330 27.97 -9.72 27.18
CA GLU A 330 26.99 -9.10 28.04
C GLU A 330 27.59 -8.87 29.42
N TYR A 331 27.27 -7.71 29.99
CA TYR A 331 27.41 -7.46 31.41
C TYR A 331 26.17 -6.73 31.88
N SER A 332 25.32 -7.38 32.67
CA SER A 332 24.00 -6.84 33.06
C SER A 332 23.72 -7.03 34.54
N LYS A 333 23.23 -5.98 35.21
CA LYS A 333 22.64 -6.09 36.56
C LYS A 333 21.16 -6.41 36.54
N THR A 334 20.50 -6.18 35.41
CA THR A 334 19.06 -6.43 35.22
C THR A 334 18.83 -7.78 34.53
N LYS A 335 17.69 -8.41 34.83
CA LYS A 335 17.25 -9.64 34.16
C LYS A 335 16.48 -9.29 32.89
N PHE A 336 17.17 -8.89 31.84
CA PHE A 336 16.56 -8.78 30.52
C PHE A 336 16.71 -10.08 29.73
N ASP A 337 15.77 -10.36 28.84
CA ASP A 337 15.93 -11.43 27.85
C ASP A 337 16.89 -10.96 26.76
N THR A 338 18.10 -11.51 26.80
CA THR A 338 19.23 -11.06 25.97
C THR A 338 19.09 -11.48 24.52
N VAL A 339 18.37 -12.57 24.25
CA VAL A 339 18.05 -13.02 22.90
C VAL A 339 17.05 -12.05 22.27
N ALA A 340 16.01 -11.67 23.03
CA ALA A 340 15.03 -10.70 22.57
C ALA A 340 15.68 -9.32 22.33
N ILE A 341 16.53 -8.85 23.24
CA ILE A 341 17.30 -7.61 23.08
C ILE A 341 18.16 -7.65 21.82
N GLY A 342 18.93 -8.72 21.62
CA GLY A 342 19.80 -8.90 20.45
C GLY A 342 19.02 -8.77 19.14
N ALA A 343 17.91 -9.49 19.02
CA ALA A 343 17.06 -9.48 17.82
C ALA A 343 16.41 -8.10 17.59
N MET A 344 15.80 -7.50 18.62
CA MET A 344 15.10 -6.22 18.52
C MET A 344 16.05 -5.09 18.13
N PHE A 345 17.16 -4.93 18.85
CA PHE A 345 18.07 -3.81 18.62
C PHE A 345 18.88 -3.95 17.34
N SER A 346 19.12 -5.17 16.85
CA SER A 346 19.69 -5.38 15.52
C SER A 346 18.73 -4.95 14.42
N LEU A 347 17.46 -5.39 14.47
CA LEU A 347 16.45 -4.98 13.50
C LEU A 347 16.23 -3.46 13.53
N MET A 348 16.15 -2.89 14.72
CA MET A 348 15.98 -1.44 14.90
C MET A 348 17.19 -0.66 14.36
N SER A 349 18.42 -1.06 14.72
CA SER A 349 19.63 -0.36 14.29
C SER A 349 19.85 -0.49 12.78
N THR A 350 19.54 -1.64 12.18
CA THR A 350 19.66 -1.84 10.73
C THR A 350 18.64 -1.02 9.95
N ASN A 351 17.38 -0.99 10.38
CA ASN A 351 16.35 -0.16 9.76
C ASN A 351 16.69 1.34 9.92
N LEU A 352 17.08 1.76 11.12
CA LEU A 352 17.46 3.14 11.38
C LEU A 352 18.67 3.56 10.53
N LEU A 353 19.71 2.73 10.45
CA LEU A 353 20.88 3.02 9.62
C LEU A 353 20.52 3.08 8.13
N ARG A 354 19.62 2.21 7.65
CA ARG A 354 19.11 2.27 6.26
C ARG A 354 18.36 3.56 6.00
N THR A 355 17.44 3.97 6.88
CA THR A 355 16.69 5.21 6.74
C THR A 355 17.62 6.41 6.76
N VAL A 356 18.58 6.45 7.67
CA VAL A 356 19.57 7.53 7.80
C VAL A 356 20.43 7.63 6.54
N ASN A 357 20.92 6.51 6.02
CA ASN A 357 21.67 6.46 4.78
C ASN A 357 20.82 6.88 3.57
N SER A 358 19.53 6.52 3.54
CA SER A 358 18.62 6.94 2.46
C SER A 358 18.30 8.43 2.47
N LEU A 359 18.46 9.08 3.62
CA LEU A 359 18.27 10.52 3.80
C LEU A 359 19.58 11.32 3.63
N ASP A 360 20.68 10.66 3.24
CA ASP A 360 22.03 11.24 3.09
C ASP A 360 22.51 12.00 4.35
N LEU A 361 22.03 11.56 5.52
CA LEU A 361 22.47 12.08 6.81
C LEU A 361 23.80 11.44 7.17
N LEU A 362 24.78 12.26 7.58
CA LEU A 362 26.10 11.79 8.06
C LEU A 362 25.93 10.66 9.08
N GLU A 363 26.79 9.63 8.98
CA GLU A 363 26.74 8.42 9.83
C GLU A 363 26.37 8.76 11.29
N LEU A 364 25.17 8.35 11.69
CA LEU A 364 24.73 8.51 13.06
C LEU A 364 25.56 7.62 13.98
N LYS A 365 26.47 8.27 14.71
CA LYS A 365 27.43 7.61 15.59
C LYS A 365 26.77 7.03 16.84
N HIS A 366 25.67 7.59 17.29
CA HIS A 366 24.95 7.14 18.47
C HIS A 366 23.47 7.56 18.41
N PHE A 367 22.63 6.77 19.07
CA PHE A 367 21.20 7.01 19.24
C PHE A 367 20.80 6.76 20.68
N LYS A 368 19.75 7.44 21.12
CA LYS A 368 19.21 7.33 22.47
C LYS A 368 17.71 7.01 22.39
N PHE A 369 17.28 6.03 23.16
CA PHE A 369 15.88 5.64 23.32
C PHE A 369 15.49 5.81 24.77
N THR A 370 14.59 6.74 25.03
CA THR A 370 14.09 7.03 26.38
C THR A 370 12.80 6.24 26.61
N SER A 371 12.68 5.65 27.80
CA SER A 371 11.50 4.94 28.28
C SER A 371 11.20 5.39 29.71
N ALA A 372 9.96 5.20 30.17
CA ALA A 372 9.55 5.53 31.53
C ALA A 372 10.39 4.84 32.62
N ASN A 373 11.10 3.75 32.28
CA ASN A 373 11.89 2.96 33.22
C ASN A 373 13.41 3.20 33.10
N GLY A 374 13.87 3.99 32.13
CA GLY A 374 15.29 4.13 31.84
C GLY A 374 15.58 4.49 30.40
N GLU A 375 16.86 4.68 30.09
CA GLU A 375 17.30 5.10 28.77
C GLU A 375 18.30 4.09 28.19
N PHE A 376 18.07 3.73 26.92
CA PHE A 376 18.98 2.91 26.13
C PHE A 376 19.83 3.80 25.24
N MET A 377 21.12 3.53 25.24
CA MET A 377 22.08 4.17 24.38
C MET A 377 22.66 3.16 23.42
N VAL A 378 22.49 3.45 22.14
CA VAL A 378 22.91 2.59 21.04
C VAL A 378 24.02 3.27 20.30
N ARG A 379 25.16 2.59 20.20
CA ARG A 379 26.31 3.08 19.45
C ARG A 379 26.70 2.08 18.39
N ASN A 380 26.62 2.52 17.14
CA ASN A 380 27.11 1.73 16.02
C ASN A 380 28.64 1.83 15.98
N ILE A 381 29.29 0.67 16.04
CA ILE A 381 30.72 0.49 15.87
C ILE A 381 30.92 -0.04 14.45
N SER A 382 31.03 0.89 13.51
CA SER A 382 31.40 0.56 12.13
C SER A 382 32.84 0.08 12.09
N ILE A 383 33.02 -1.18 11.68
CA ILE A 383 34.32 -1.72 11.29
C ILE A 383 34.40 -1.61 9.77
N MET A 384 34.98 -0.51 9.31
CA MET A 384 35.28 -0.27 7.89
C MET A 384 35.84 -1.56 7.25
N ASN A 385 35.16 -2.05 6.20
CA ASN A 385 35.47 -3.25 5.39
C ASN A 385 34.71 -4.55 5.69
N TYR A 386 33.69 -4.56 6.56
CA TYR A 386 32.85 -5.76 6.74
C TYR A 386 31.36 -5.43 6.70
N GLU A 387 30.56 -6.31 6.09
CA GLU A 387 29.07 -6.32 6.13
C GLU A 387 28.48 -6.47 7.55
N ARG A 388 29.33 -6.52 8.59
CA ARG A 388 28.93 -6.70 9.97
C ARG A 388 29.27 -5.47 10.79
N ASN A 389 28.26 -4.68 11.07
CA ASN A 389 28.31 -3.64 12.09
C ASN A 389 28.23 -4.27 13.48
N PHE A 390 28.88 -3.67 14.48
CA PHE A 390 28.68 -4.04 15.88
C PHE A 390 27.87 -2.96 16.56
N ILE A 391 26.95 -3.37 17.42
CA ILE A 391 26.05 -2.48 18.14
C ILE A 391 26.42 -2.61 19.62
N LEU A 392 26.95 -1.53 20.19
CA LEU A 392 27.09 -1.40 21.64
C LEU A 392 25.81 -0.80 22.18
N LEU A 393 25.08 -1.58 22.98
CA LEU A 393 23.86 -1.17 23.65
C LEU A 393 24.16 -1.01 25.14
N ALA A 394 23.90 0.16 25.71
CA ALA A 394 24.02 0.42 27.13
C ALA A 394 22.68 0.89 27.70
N TYR A 395 22.31 0.42 28.88
CA TYR A 395 21.08 0.76 29.57
C TYR A 395 21.39 1.37 30.92
N TYR A 396 20.72 2.46 31.28
CA TYR A 396 20.70 2.97 32.64
C TYR A 396 19.27 3.28 33.09
N ASP A 397 19.05 3.10 34.39
CA ASP A 397 17.78 3.37 35.06
C ASP A 397 17.74 4.84 35.51
N GLU A 398 16.68 5.57 35.12
CA GLU A 398 16.50 6.97 35.49
C GLU A 398 16.34 7.19 37.00
N SER A 399 15.93 6.15 37.75
CA SER A 399 15.83 6.23 39.21
C SER A 399 17.19 6.41 39.90
N ASN A 400 18.29 6.07 39.22
CA ASN A 400 19.63 6.45 39.66
C ASN A 400 19.88 7.91 39.29
N SER A 401 19.66 8.80 40.27
CA SER A 401 19.85 10.27 40.22
C SER A 401 21.20 10.80 39.67
N PHE A 402 22.15 9.92 39.35
CA PHE A 402 23.30 10.24 38.50
C PHE A 402 22.91 10.03 37.04
N ILE A 403 22.25 11.03 36.44
CA ILE A 403 22.30 11.19 34.98
C ILE A 403 23.80 11.28 34.66
N PRO A 404 24.39 10.30 33.97
CA PRO A 404 25.80 10.40 33.66
C PRO A 404 25.97 11.68 32.83
N LYS A 405 27.02 12.47 33.07
CA LYS A 405 27.34 13.68 32.28
C LYS A 405 27.77 13.29 30.85
N LEU A 406 26.88 12.61 30.14
CA LEU A 406 27.21 11.67 29.08
C LEU A 406 27.24 12.30 27.69
N GLU A 407 26.78 13.54 27.55
CA GLU A 407 27.05 14.32 26.33
C GLU A 407 28.57 14.53 26.13
N GLN A 408 29.39 14.35 27.17
CA GLN A 408 30.84 14.43 27.07
C GLN A 408 31.52 13.12 27.47
N ASN A 409 31.67 12.26 26.47
CA ASN A 409 32.63 11.17 26.41
C ASN A 409 32.25 9.91 27.20
N PHE A 410 31.63 8.94 26.51
CA PHE A 410 32.25 7.60 26.53
C PHE A 410 33.76 7.82 26.42
N ASP A 411 34.56 7.51 27.45
CA ASP A 411 35.99 7.83 27.44
C ASP A 411 36.53 7.41 26.08
N ARG A 412 36.93 8.42 25.29
CA ARG A 412 37.34 8.22 23.91
C ARG A 412 38.44 7.17 23.86
N LYS A 413 39.20 7.02 24.96
CA LYS A 413 40.18 5.97 25.20
C LYS A 413 39.53 4.59 25.36
N THR A 414 38.54 4.40 26.24
CA THR A 414 37.81 3.13 26.41
C THR A 414 37.12 2.70 25.13
N MET A 415 36.43 3.60 24.43
CA MET A 415 35.85 3.29 23.11
C MET A 415 36.92 3.00 22.06
N LYS A 416 38.02 3.76 22.01
CA LYS A 416 39.14 3.43 21.10
C LYS A 416 39.74 2.07 21.44
N ARG A 417 39.83 1.68 22.71
CA ARG A 417 40.29 0.35 23.13
C ARG A 417 39.32 -0.72 22.67
N LEU A 418 38.02 -0.54 22.89
CA LEU A 418 36.98 -1.46 22.45
C LEU A 418 36.98 -1.63 20.92
N VAL A 419 36.99 -0.52 20.17
CA VAL A 419 37.12 -0.55 18.71
C VAL A 419 38.45 -1.16 18.27
N LYS A 420 39.56 -0.90 18.96
CA LYS A 420 40.87 -1.47 18.61
C LYS A 420 40.94 -2.97 18.91
N SER A 421 40.37 -3.43 20.02
CA SER A 421 40.27 -4.85 20.36
C SER A 421 39.39 -5.56 19.34
N ALA A 422 38.19 -5.04 19.07
CA ALA A 422 37.30 -5.57 18.04
C ALA A 422 37.99 -5.61 16.66
N LYS A 423 38.60 -4.49 16.22
CA LYS A 423 39.32 -4.43 14.93
C LYS A 423 40.52 -5.39 14.89
N LYS A 424 41.33 -5.48 15.94
CA LYS A 424 42.49 -6.39 15.98
C LYS A 424 42.03 -7.84 15.80
N ASP A 425 40.88 -8.19 16.36
CA ASP A 425 40.28 -9.50 16.22
C ASP A 425 39.65 -9.76 14.84
N PHE A 426 39.34 -8.74 14.03
CA PHE A 426 38.92 -8.95 12.64
C PHE A 426 40.11 -8.95 11.66
N TYR A 427 41.10 -8.08 11.86
CA TYR A 427 42.24 -7.96 10.94
C TYR A 427 43.35 -8.98 11.16
N SER A 428 43.51 -9.57 12.35
CA SER A 428 44.49 -10.65 12.57
C SER A 428 44.10 -11.99 11.90
N PHE A 429 42.97 -12.03 11.20
CA PHE A 429 42.34 -13.26 10.67
C PHE A 429 42.56 -13.49 9.17
N GLY A 430 43.54 -12.83 8.55
CA GLY A 430 43.92 -13.05 7.15
C GLY A 430 44.40 -14.46 6.77
N ASN A 431 44.52 -15.41 7.73
CA ASN A 431 45.10 -16.74 7.52
C ASN A 431 44.14 -17.93 7.78
N GLY A 432 42.84 -17.79 7.51
CA GLY A 432 41.97 -18.94 7.25
C GLY A 432 41.63 -19.87 8.43
N LYS A 433 42.05 -19.58 9.67
CA LYS A 433 41.55 -20.29 10.86
C LYS A 433 40.22 -19.67 11.29
N LYS A 434 39.13 -20.43 11.11
CA LYS A 434 37.75 -20.05 11.43
C LYS A 434 37.60 -19.58 12.88
N ILE A 435 36.60 -18.72 13.07
CA ILE A 435 36.08 -18.27 14.35
C ILE A 435 35.42 -19.45 15.08
N SER A 436 36.19 -20.43 15.57
CA SER A 436 35.61 -21.62 16.20
C SER A 436 34.80 -21.23 17.42
N TRP A 437 35.30 -20.39 18.32
CA TRP A 437 34.58 -20.08 19.57
C TRP A 437 33.22 -19.36 19.38
N ILE A 438 33.09 -18.43 18.43
CA ILE A 438 31.78 -17.83 18.12
C ILE A 438 30.87 -18.88 17.48
N LEU A 439 31.41 -19.74 16.60
CA LEU A 439 30.66 -20.83 15.98
C LEU A 439 30.28 -21.93 16.99
N ASP A 440 31.11 -22.22 17.98
CA ASP A 440 30.89 -23.22 19.02
C ASP A 440 29.76 -22.72 19.95
N ASN A 441 29.79 -21.44 20.33
CA ASN A 441 28.71 -20.77 21.06
C ASN A 441 27.44 -20.60 20.19
N LEU A 442 27.59 -20.43 18.87
CA LEU A 442 26.47 -20.42 17.90
C LEU A 442 25.82 -21.80 17.80
N VAL A 443 26.61 -22.87 17.77
CA VAL A 443 26.13 -24.25 17.65
C VAL A 443 25.35 -24.62 18.90
N GLU A 444 25.83 -24.27 20.09
CA GLU A 444 25.10 -24.47 21.34
C GLU A 444 23.79 -23.68 21.38
N LYS A 445 23.81 -22.39 21.00
CA LYS A 445 22.59 -21.55 20.97
C LYS A 445 21.60 -21.96 19.88
N VAL A 446 22.07 -22.41 18.71
CA VAL A 446 21.23 -22.94 17.62
C VAL A 446 20.59 -24.27 18.05
N ASN A 447 21.33 -25.14 18.74
CA ASN A 447 20.77 -26.38 19.29
C ASN A 447 19.70 -26.09 20.35
N PHE A 448 19.92 -25.10 21.22
CA PHE A 448 18.93 -24.65 22.19
C PHE A 448 17.66 -24.08 21.52
N LEU A 449 17.81 -23.23 20.50
CA LEU A 449 16.68 -22.68 19.75
C LEU A 449 15.91 -23.75 18.98
N LYS A 450 16.62 -24.74 18.40
CA LYS A 450 16.01 -25.89 17.73
C LYS A 450 15.19 -26.72 18.71
N GLN A 451 15.69 -26.94 19.92
CA GLN A 451 14.96 -27.63 20.98
C GLN A 451 13.71 -26.85 21.40
N LYS A 452 13.82 -25.52 21.56
CA LYS A 452 12.68 -24.65 21.93
C LYS A 452 11.61 -24.59 20.82
N SER A 453 12.02 -24.54 19.55
CA SER A 453 11.13 -24.62 18.39
C SER A 453 10.34 -25.93 18.37
N GLN A 454 11.02 -27.05 18.62
CA GLN A 454 10.38 -28.38 18.68
C GLN A 454 9.41 -28.54 19.85
N MET A 455 9.61 -27.81 20.96
CA MET A 455 8.63 -27.79 22.06
C MET A 455 7.41 -26.95 21.67
N MET A 456 7.62 -25.80 21.02
CA MET A 456 6.54 -24.91 20.59
C MET A 456 5.66 -25.55 19.50
N GLU A 457 6.25 -26.28 18.55
CA GLU A 457 5.51 -27.06 17.55
C GLU A 457 4.63 -28.13 18.22
N ARG A 458 5.14 -28.83 19.24
CA ARG A 458 4.37 -29.80 20.02
C ARG A 458 3.21 -29.15 20.76
N ASP A 459 3.41 -27.97 21.33
CA ASP A 459 2.35 -27.22 22.02
C ASP A 459 1.28 -26.75 21.03
N ILE A 460 1.67 -26.29 19.84
CA ILE A 460 0.73 -25.91 18.77
C ILE A 460 -0.07 -27.11 18.27
N GLU A 461 0.58 -28.27 18.08
CA GLU A 461 -0.10 -29.52 17.71
C GLU A 461 -1.09 -29.97 18.79
N ALA A 462 -0.72 -29.86 20.06
CA ALA A 462 -1.63 -30.15 21.18
C ALA A 462 -2.86 -29.24 21.18
N ILE A 463 -2.68 -27.93 20.97
CA ILE A 463 -3.78 -26.96 20.87
C ILE A 463 -4.68 -27.28 19.66
N ARG A 464 -4.10 -27.63 18.51
CA ARG A 464 -4.87 -28.01 17.31
C ARG A 464 -5.69 -29.28 17.54
N LEU A 465 -5.10 -30.30 18.18
CA LEU A 465 -5.79 -31.55 18.52
C LEU A 465 -6.93 -31.32 19.51
N ASP A 466 -6.72 -30.47 20.52
CA ASP A 466 -7.76 -30.12 21.50
C ASP A 466 -8.93 -29.36 20.84
N ALA A 467 -8.62 -28.41 19.94
CA ALA A 467 -9.64 -27.70 19.16
C ALA A 467 -10.44 -28.64 18.25
N LEU A 468 -9.78 -29.59 17.57
CA LEU A 468 -10.43 -30.61 16.74
C LEU A 468 -11.27 -31.59 17.57
N SER A 469 -10.80 -31.98 18.75
CA SER A 469 -11.57 -32.81 19.68
C SER A 469 -12.83 -32.09 20.15
N THR A 470 -12.70 -30.81 20.50
CA THR A 470 -13.81 -29.97 20.93
C THR A 470 -14.86 -29.78 19.84
N THR A 471 -14.45 -29.54 18.58
CA THR A 471 -15.40 -29.43 17.46
C THR A 471 -16.04 -30.77 17.12
N SER A 472 -15.28 -31.86 17.14
CA SER A 472 -15.81 -33.22 16.95
C SER A 472 -16.88 -33.57 17.98
N ASN A 473 -16.64 -33.29 19.26
CA ASN A 473 -17.60 -33.53 20.34
C ASN A 473 -18.86 -32.66 20.19
N LYS A 474 -18.74 -31.41 19.75
CA LYS A 474 -19.89 -30.55 19.44
C LYS A 474 -20.72 -31.10 18.28
N ILE A 475 -20.08 -31.57 17.21
CA ILE A 475 -20.78 -32.19 16.08
C ILE A 475 -21.50 -33.46 16.53
N LYS A 476 -20.85 -34.31 17.33
CA LYS A 476 -21.46 -35.52 17.87
C LYS A 476 -22.70 -35.22 18.71
N GLY A 477 -22.64 -34.20 19.57
CA GLY A 477 -23.79 -33.75 20.36
C GLY A 477 -24.96 -33.22 19.51
N LEU A 478 -24.71 -32.70 18.31
CA LEU A 478 -25.78 -32.28 17.38
C LEU A 478 -26.48 -33.47 16.71
N PHE A 479 -25.83 -34.64 16.61
CA PHE A 479 -26.40 -35.85 16.01
C PHE A 479 -27.07 -36.78 17.03
N GLU A 480 -26.86 -36.55 18.34
CA GLU A 480 -27.51 -37.31 19.42
C GLU A 480 -28.83 -36.67 19.90
N ILE A 481 -29.23 -35.53 19.32
CA ILE A 481 -30.55 -34.87 19.48
C ILE A 481 -31.42 -35.26 18.29
#